data_AF-A0A7Y2N7A4-F1
#
_entry.id   AF-A0A7Y2N7A4-F1
#
_cell.length_a   1.000
_cell.length_b   1.000
_cell.length_c   1.000
_cell.angle_alpha   90.00
_cell.angle_beta   90.00
_cell.angle_gamma   90.00
#
_symmetry.space_group_name_H-M   'P 1'
#
loop_
_entity.id
_entity.type
_entity.pdbx_description
1 polymer ?
#
loop_
_entity_poly.entity_id
_entity_poly.type
_entity_poly.pdbx_seq_one_letter_code
_entity_poly.pdbx_strand_id
1 'polypeptide(L)'
;MTVDPLPVSFNEIETTSRKALIGSGVDPGTAADVAAAVRWLCEYGRDGVGTVVAAIQTGVDLAAVVRAVDTAIAEEGDVVAVQDNVLLFAGLCGPAAEVFGVRFELTAADWSAAIGPSGVEGRIGGGAASVRMTAAASETVLSGARVTQIAVSQANWNVLVALAARIYVPSSAHSRASGAGAGLSDND
;
A
#
# COMPACT_ATOMS: atom_id res chain seq x y z
N MET A 1 -10.63 15.95 21.95
CA MET A 1 -9.33 15.41 22.39
C MET A 1 -8.61 14.96 21.12
N THR A 2 -7.72 15.80 20.59
CA THR A 2 -7.00 15.52 19.34
C THR A 2 -5.89 14.52 19.68
N VAL A 3 -5.91 13.35 19.04
CA VAL A 3 -4.87 12.33 19.21
C VAL A 3 -3.69 12.74 18.36
N ASP A 4 -2.51 12.89 18.96
CA ASP A 4 -1.31 13.30 18.24
C ASP A 4 -0.92 12.22 17.21
N PRO A 5 -0.59 12.61 15.97
CA PRO A 5 -0.13 11.66 14.97
C PRO A 5 1.25 11.11 15.32
N LEU A 6 1.50 9.85 14.97
CA LEU A 6 2.77 9.18 15.20
C LEU A 6 3.78 9.47 14.08
N PRO A 7 5.05 9.75 14.42
CA PRO A 7 6.13 9.71 13.45
C PRO A 7 6.55 8.26 13.21
N VAL A 8 6.24 7.74 12.02
CA VAL A 8 6.56 6.35 11.61
C VAL A 8 7.39 6.41 10.33
N SER A 9 8.41 5.55 10.23
CA SER A 9 9.25 5.50 9.02
C SER A 9 8.50 4.88 7.83
N PHE A 10 8.83 5.25 6.59
CA PHE A 10 8.21 4.68 5.40
C PHE A 10 8.39 3.16 5.30
N ASN A 11 9.55 2.65 5.71
CA ASN A 11 9.80 1.20 5.75
C ASN A 11 8.91 0.50 6.80
N GLU A 12 8.69 1.13 7.95
CA GLU A 12 7.79 0.59 8.97
C GLU A 12 6.32 0.64 8.52
N ILE A 13 5.93 1.70 7.81
CA ILE A 13 4.62 1.79 7.14
C ILE A 13 4.42 0.62 6.17
N GLU A 14 5.37 0.42 5.24
CA GLU A 14 5.29 -0.65 4.22
C GLU A 14 5.21 -2.03 4.88
N THR A 15 6.17 -2.34 5.74
CA THR A 15 6.28 -3.67 6.37
C THR A 15 5.10 -3.97 7.28
N THR A 16 4.59 -3.00 8.04
CA THR A 16 3.42 -3.20 8.91
C THR A 16 2.14 -3.32 8.10
N SER A 17 1.97 -2.51 7.05
CA SER A 17 0.81 -2.61 6.13
C SER A 17 0.76 -3.98 5.46
N ARG A 18 1.90 -4.48 4.96
CA ARG A 18 1.99 -5.83 4.36
C ARG A 18 1.57 -6.91 5.34
N LYS A 19 2.07 -6.88 6.57
CA LYS A 19 1.71 -7.85 7.62
C LYS A 19 0.23 -7.76 7.98
N ALA A 20 -0.32 -6.55 8.05
CA ALA A 20 -1.73 -6.32 8.34
C ALA A 20 -2.64 -6.90 7.25
N LEU A 21 -2.29 -6.69 5.97
CA LEU A 21 -3.00 -7.25 4.83
C LEU A 21 -3.02 -8.79 4.88
N ILE A 22 -1.86 -9.42 5.10
CA ILE A 22 -1.77 -10.88 5.26
C ILE A 22 -2.60 -11.34 6.47
N GLY A 23 -2.50 -10.65 7.60
CA GLY A 23 -3.29 -10.93 8.80
C GLY A 23 -4.80 -10.70 8.64
N SER A 24 -5.21 -10.00 7.58
CA SER A 24 -6.61 -9.83 7.17
C SER A 24 -7.09 -10.88 6.15
N GLY A 25 -6.18 -11.76 5.68
CA GLY A 25 -6.50 -12.84 4.75
C GLY A 25 -6.16 -12.55 3.28
N VAL A 26 -5.54 -11.40 2.98
CA VAL A 26 -5.05 -11.07 1.63
C VAL A 26 -3.85 -11.96 1.30
N ASP A 27 -3.75 -12.43 0.06
CA ASP A 27 -2.63 -13.25 -0.36
C ASP A 27 -1.30 -12.46 -0.31
N PRO A 28 -0.14 -13.12 -0.10
CA PRO A 28 1.13 -12.43 0.07
C PRO A 28 1.60 -11.58 -1.12
N GLY A 29 1.15 -11.88 -2.34
CA GLY A 29 1.48 -11.14 -3.56
C GLY A 29 0.74 -9.82 -3.60
N THR A 30 -0.60 -9.87 -3.59
CA THR A 30 -1.44 -8.67 -3.50
C THR A 30 -1.08 -7.81 -2.29
N ALA A 31 -0.78 -8.43 -1.15
CA ALA A 31 -0.36 -7.72 0.05
C ALA A 31 0.96 -6.95 -0.12
N ALA A 32 1.90 -7.44 -0.94
CA ALA A 32 3.15 -6.76 -1.23
C ALA A 32 2.92 -5.55 -2.14
N ASP A 33 2.15 -5.71 -3.22
CA ASP A 33 1.86 -4.63 -4.17
C ASP A 33 1.09 -3.48 -3.50
N VAL A 34 0.07 -3.82 -2.71
CA VAL A 34 -0.71 -2.84 -1.95
C VAL A 34 0.13 -2.15 -0.89
N ALA A 35 1.06 -2.85 -0.22
CA ALA A 35 1.96 -2.22 0.75
C ALA A 35 2.95 -1.25 0.09
N ALA A 36 3.49 -1.60 -1.08
CA ALA A 36 4.33 -0.69 -1.87
C ALA A 36 3.54 0.55 -2.30
N ALA A 37 2.28 0.38 -2.72
CA ALA A 37 1.38 1.50 -3.02
C ALA A 37 1.14 2.41 -1.81
N VAL A 38 0.90 1.84 -0.63
CA VAL A 38 0.72 2.60 0.62
C VAL A 38 1.95 3.44 0.93
N ARG A 39 3.15 2.84 0.81
CA ARG A 39 4.40 3.57 1.00
C ARG A 39 4.55 4.69 -0.02
N TRP A 40 4.32 4.42 -1.29
CA TRP A 40 4.44 5.41 -2.36
C TRP A 40 3.54 6.62 -2.09
N LEU A 41 2.29 6.39 -1.69
CA LEU A 41 1.35 7.46 -1.32
C LEU A 41 1.90 8.32 -0.17
N CYS A 42 2.41 7.68 0.88
CA CYS A 42 3.00 8.35 2.03
C CYS A 42 4.24 9.17 1.66
N GLU A 43 5.10 8.66 0.78
CA GLU A 43 6.27 9.38 0.26
C GLU A 43 5.86 10.61 -0.54
N TYR A 44 4.69 10.63 -1.16
CA TYR A 44 4.12 11.82 -1.81
C TYR A 44 3.12 12.57 -0.93
N GLY A 45 3.23 12.45 0.40
CA GLY A 45 2.49 13.24 1.38
C GLY A 45 0.99 12.94 1.45
N ARG A 46 0.54 11.78 0.95
CA ARG A 46 -0.87 11.35 0.95
C ARG A 46 -1.10 10.26 2.01
N ASP A 47 -2.32 10.19 2.53
CA ASP A 47 -2.67 9.23 3.59
C ASP A 47 -2.82 7.79 3.05
N GLY A 48 -1.69 7.13 2.79
CA GLY A 48 -1.67 5.72 2.40
C GLY A 48 -2.18 4.79 3.50
N VAL A 49 -1.84 5.08 4.76
CA VAL A 49 -2.21 4.23 5.91
C VAL A 49 -3.71 4.23 6.16
N GLY A 50 -4.35 5.40 6.19
CA GLY A 50 -5.81 5.48 6.32
C GLY A 50 -6.54 4.82 5.15
N THR A 51 -5.99 4.98 3.94
CA THR A 51 -6.55 4.36 2.73
C THR A 51 -6.56 2.83 2.82
N VAL A 52 -5.45 2.18 3.19
CA VAL A 52 -5.42 0.71 3.28
C VAL A 52 -6.25 0.19 4.45
N VAL A 53 -6.32 0.92 5.57
CA VAL A 53 -7.20 0.56 6.69
C VAL A 53 -8.66 0.59 6.23
N ALA A 54 -9.08 1.63 5.52
CA ALA A 54 -10.43 1.74 4.98
C ALA A 54 -10.73 0.60 4.00
N ALA A 55 -9.79 0.27 3.10
CA ALA A 55 -9.95 -0.82 2.14
C ALA A 55 -10.13 -2.19 2.81
N ILE A 56 -9.34 -2.49 3.85
CA ILE A 56 -9.47 -3.72 4.64
C ILE A 56 -10.83 -3.76 5.36
N GLN A 57 -11.25 -2.66 5.97
CA GLN A 57 -12.50 -2.59 6.74
C GLN A 57 -13.75 -2.68 5.87
N THR A 58 -13.69 -2.15 4.66
CA THR A 58 -14.80 -2.18 3.69
C THR A 58 -14.82 -3.45 2.84
N GLY A 59 -13.79 -4.29 2.93
CA GLY A 59 -13.73 -5.59 2.24
C GLY A 59 -13.51 -5.45 0.72
N VAL A 60 -12.74 -4.44 0.31
CA VAL A 60 -12.40 -4.20 -1.10
C VAL A 60 -11.69 -5.42 -1.69
N ASP A 61 -12.06 -5.81 -2.90
CA ASP A 61 -11.29 -6.78 -3.67
C ASP A 61 -9.98 -6.14 -4.15
N LEU A 62 -8.98 -6.15 -3.28
CA LEU A 62 -7.65 -5.59 -3.56
C LEU A 62 -6.98 -6.25 -4.77
N ALA A 63 -7.24 -7.54 -5.00
CA ALA A 63 -6.71 -8.23 -6.15
C ALA A 63 -7.35 -7.70 -7.45
N ALA A 64 -8.62 -7.29 -7.44
CA ALA A 64 -9.22 -6.59 -8.57
C ALA A 64 -8.57 -5.23 -8.83
N VAL A 65 -8.20 -4.49 -7.79
CA VAL A 65 -7.52 -3.19 -7.93
C VAL A 65 -6.13 -3.39 -8.56
N VAL A 66 -5.37 -4.40 -8.13
CA VAL A 66 -4.06 -4.74 -8.73
C VAL A 66 -4.24 -5.16 -10.20
N ARG A 67 -5.16 -6.10 -10.49
CA ARG A 67 -5.44 -6.55 -11.86
C ARG A 67 -5.81 -5.40 -12.79
N ALA A 68 -6.55 -4.41 -12.30
CA ALA A 68 -6.93 -3.26 -13.10
C ALA A 68 -5.72 -2.42 -13.56
N VAL A 69 -4.67 -2.32 -12.73
CA VAL A 69 -3.42 -1.67 -13.12
C VAL A 69 -2.69 -2.52 -14.17
N ASP A 70 -2.59 -3.84 -13.97
CA ASP A 70 -1.97 -4.75 -14.93
C ASP A 70 -2.65 -4.70 -16.30
N THR A 71 -3.99 -4.74 -16.34
CA THR A 71 -4.76 -4.64 -17.58
C THR A 71 -4.48 -3.33 -18.30
N ALA A 72 -4.40 -2.20 -17.59
CA ALA A 72 -4.15 -0.92 -18.24
C ALA A 72 -2.75 -0.81 -18.86
N ILE A 73 -1.75 -1.49 -18.27
CA ILE A 73 -0.41 -1.60 -18.84
C ILE A 73 -0.45 -2.48 -20.10
N ALA A 74 -1.20 -3.58 -20.06
CA ALA A 74 -1.24 -4.57 -21.14
C ALA A 74 -2.05 -4.10 -22.37
N GLU A 75 -3.16 -3.38 -22.16
CA GLU A 75 -4.12 -3.03 -23.23
C GLU A 75 -3.88 -1.64 -23.84
N GLU A 76 -2.80 -0.94 -23.46
CA GLU A 76 -2.47 0.44 -23.93
C GLU A 76 -3.72 1.36 -23.98
N GLY A 77 -4.30 1.60 -22.81
CA GLY A 77 -5.30 2.64 -22.59
C GLY A 77 -6.75 2.20 -22.79
N ASP A 78 -7.40 1.83 -21.68
CA ASP A 78 -8.86 1.96 -21.57
C ASP A 78 -9.33 2.21 -20.12
N VAL A 79 -10.57 2.70 -20.01
CA VAL A 79 -11.20 3.21 -18.79
C VAL A 79 -11.38 2.14 -17.71
N VAL A 80 -10.58 2.18 -16.65
CA VAL A 80 -10.87 1.42 -15.43
C VAL A 80 -11.81 2.21 -14.52
N ALA A 81 -13.11 1.89 -14.53
CA ALA A 81 -14.03 2.42 -13.53
C ALA A 81 -13.71 1.87 -12.13
N VAL A 82 -12.87 2.57 -11.39
CA VAL A 82 -12.64 2.29 -9.96
C VAL A 82 -13.69 3.03 -9.14
N GLN A 83 -14.56 2.28 -8.48
CA GLN A 83 -15.46 2.79 -7.44
C GLN A 83 -14.80 2.54 -6.08
N ASP A 84 -14.70 3.60 -5.29
CA ASP A 84 -14.07 3.62 -3.97
C ASP A 84 -12.55 3.30 -3.99
N ASN A 85 -11.76 3.91 -3.10
CA ASN A 85 -10.30 3.69 -3.00
C ASN A 85 -9.46 4.18 -4.19
N VAL A 86 -9.93 5.21 -4.89
CA VAL A 86 -9.18 5.98 -5.89
C VAL A 86 -7.74 6.26 -5.47
N LEU A 87 -7.54 6.61 -4.21
CA LEU A 87 -6.22 6.91 -3.68
C LEU A 87 -5.32 5.67 -3.66
N LEU A 88 -5.85 4.49 -3.31
CA LEU A 88 -5.10 3.24 -3.34
C LEU A 88 -4.74 2.83 -4.75
N PHE A 89 -5.70 2.95 -5.66
CA PHE A 89 -5.50 2.69 -7.09
C PHE A 89 -4.40 3.59 -7.66
N ALA A 90 -4.45 4.90 -7.40
CA ALA A 90 -3.38 5.82 -7.79
C ALA A 90 -2.04 5.46 -7.12
N GLY A 91 -2.06 4.98 -5.88
CA GLY A 91 -0.87 4.47 -5.19
C GLY A 91 -0.23 3.28 -5.90
N LEU A 92 -1.02 2.36 -6.45
CA LEU A 92 -0.53 1.20 -7.20
C LEU A 92 0.13 1.60 -8.52
N CYS A 93 -0.37 2.65 -9.18
CA CYS A 93 0.25 3.20 -10.39
C CYS A 93 1.69 3.67 -10.16
N GLY A 94 2.04 4.11 -8.95
CA GLY A 94 3.37 4.62 -8.61
C GLY A 94 4.50 3.59 -8.77
N PRO A 95 4.53 2.54 -7.94
CA PRO A 95 5.50 1.46 -8.09
C PRO A 95 5.42 0.77 -9.46
N ALA A 96 4.22 0.62 -10.02
CA ALA A 96 4.06 0.05 -11.36
C ALA A 96 4.76 0.93 -12.43
N ALA A 97 4.62 2.25 -12.36
CA ALA A 97 5.30 3.17 -13.27
C ALA A 97 6.82 3.01 -13.17
N GLU A 98 7.36 2.93 -11.96
CA GLU A 98 8.79 2.73 -11.70
C GLU A 98 9.30 1.39 -12.27
N VAL A 99 8.54 0.31 -12.11
CA VAL A 99 8.91 -1.04 -12.57
C VAL A 99 8.84 -1.18 -14.09
N PHE A 100 7.77 -0.69 -14.70
CA PHE A 100 7.48 -0.91 -16.12
C PHE A 100 7.96 0.24 -17.03
N GLY A 101 8.42 1.35 -16.47
CA GLY A 101 8.85 2.52 -17.26
C GLY A 101 7.70 3.22 -17.98
N VAL A 102 6.48 3.13 -17.44
CA VAL A 102 5.26 3.68 -18.02
C VAL A 102 4.80 4.92 -17.26
N ARG A 103 3.99 5.75 -17.93
CA ARG A 103 3.26 6.87 -17.35
C ARG A 103 1.77 6.56 -17.38
N PHE A 104 1.12 6.71 -16.24
CA PHE A 104 -0.33 6.66 -16.09
C PHE A 104 -0.91 8.06 -16.14
N GLU A 105 -1.96 8.25 -16.94
CA GLU A 105 -2.84 9.42 -16.88
C GLU A 105 -4.14 9.02 -16.20
N LEU A 106 -4.44 9.66 -15.06
CA LEU A 106 -5.65 9.46 -14.29
C LEU A 106 -6.54 10.69 -14.46
N THR A 107 -7.79 10.49 -14.88
CA THR A 107 -8.77 11.57 -15.05
C THR A 107 -10.08 11.21 -14.37
N ALA A 108 -10.49 12.01 -13.40
CA ALA A 108 -11.82 12.00 -12.81
C ALA A 108 -12.61 13.26 -13.21
N ALA A 109 -13.85 13.37 -12.76
CA ALA A 109 -14.71 14.52 -13.09
C ALA A 109 -14.14 15.88 -12.64
N ASP A 110 -13.43 15.92 -11.51
CA ASP A 110 -12.96 17.17 -10.89
C ASP A 110 -11.42 17.24 -10.74
N TRP A 111 -10.69 16.17 -11.05
CA TRP A 111 -9.24 16.15 -10.92
C TRP A 111 -8.59 15.28 -11.99
N SER A 112 -7.33 15.58 -12.29
CA SER A 112 -6.46 14.73 -13.10
C SER A 112 -5.06 14.72 -12.51
N ALA A 113 -4.38 13.60 -12.71
CA ALA A 113 -3.01 13.42 -12.29
C ALA A 113 -2.25 12.53 -13.28
N ALA A 114 -0.99 12.87 -13.52
CA ALA A 114 -0.05 12.02 -14.22
C ALA A 114 0.88 11.36 -13.21
N ILE A 115 1.07 10.05 -13.28
CA ILE A 115 1.96 9.28 -12.40
C ILE A 115 2.96 8.56 -13.28
N GLY A 116 4.25 8.78 -13.05
CA GLY A 116 5.33 8.21 -13.85
C GLY A 116 6.52 7.82 -12.98
N PRO A 117 7.59 7.26 -13.58
CA PRO A 117 8.71 6.69 -12.83
C PRO A 117 9.46 7.73 -11.99
N SER A 118 9.38 8.99 -12.37
CA SER A 118 10.13 10.11 -11.77
C SER A 118 9.28 10.96 -10.81
N GLY A 119 7.95 10.82 -10.82
CA GLY A 119 7.11 11.80 -10.14
C GLY A 119 5.63 11.63 -10.35
N VAL A 120 4.90 12.57 -9.73
CA VAL A 120 3.46 12.76 -9.91
C VAL A 120 3.21 14.23 -10.17
N GLU A 121 2.42 14.54 -11.20
CA GLU A 121 1.94 15.87 -11.51
C GLU A 121 0.42 15.91 -11.44
N GLY A 122 -0.14 17.10 -11.20
CA GLY A 122 -1.59 17.28 -11.03
C GLY A 122 -2.08 16.89 -9.63
N ARG A 123 -3.40 16.76 -9.52
CA ARG A 123 -4.12 16.55 -8.26
C ARG A 123 -4.72 15.16 -8.25
N ILE A 124 -4.42 14.35 -7.24
CA ILE A 124 -5.15 13.11 -6.98
C ILE A 124 -6.22 13.44 -5.94
N GLY A 125 -7.50 13.40 -6.33
CA GLY A 125 -8.63 13.63 -5.43
C GLY A 125 -9.13 12.34 -4.78
N GLY A 126 -9.91 12.48 -3.70
CA GLY A 126 -10.69 11.40 -3.11
C GLY A 126 -12.17 11.48 -3.52
N GLY A 127 -12.90 10.37 -3.41
CA GLY A 127 -14.37 10.36 -3.54
C GLY A 127 -14.93 10.48 -4.96
N ALA A 128 -14.11 10.34 -6.00
CA ALA A 128 -14.62 10.26 -7.37
C ALA A 128 -15.39 8.95 -7.58
N ALA A 129 -16.57 9.04 -8.23
CA ALA A 129 -17.39 7.88 -8.57
C ALA A 129 -16.78 7.02 -9.68
N SER A 130 -15.88 7.58 -10.48
CA SER A 130 -15.15 6.88 -11.53
C SER A 130 -13.88 7.63 -11.87
N VAL A 131 -12.81 6.89 -12.19
CA VAL A 131 -11.57 7.42 -12.74
C VAL A 131 -11.35 6.78 -14.11
N ARG A 132 -10.85 7.52 -15.08
CA ARG A 132 -10.31 6.98 -16.33
C ARG A 132 -8.81 6.87 -16.18
N MET A 133 -8.24 5.75 -16.62
CA MET A 133 -6.81 5.51 -16.62
C MET A 133 -6.34 5.20 -18.03
N THR A 134 -5.16 5.71 -18.41
CA THR A 134 -4.42 5.24 -19.57
C THR A 134 -2.96 5.07 -19.20
N ALA A 135 -2.31 4.01 -19.65
CA ALA A 135 -0.86 3.81 -19.48
C ALA A 135 -0.17 3.83 -20.84
N ALA A 136 0.98 4.48 -20.92
CA ALA A 136 1.84 4.51 -22.10
C ALA A 136 3.31 4.59 -21.70
N ALA A 137 4.24 4.33 -22.63
CA ALA A 137 5.66 4.50 -22.37
C ALA A 137 5.97 5.93 -21.87
N SER A 138 6.82 6.04 -20.83
CA SER A 138 7.14 7.33 -20.24
C SER A 138 8.26 8.05 -21.00
N GLU A 139 7.92 9.07 -21.77
CA GLU A 139 8.91 9.90 -22.49
C GLU A 139 9.28 11.20 -21.75
N THR A 140 8.47 11.60 -20.77
CA THR A 140 8.61 12.87 -20.04
C THR A 140 8.98 12.62 -18.58
N VAL A 141 9.95 13.37 -18.07
CA VAL A 141 10.27 13.41 -16.64
C VAL A 141 9.22 14.24 -15.92
N LEU A 142 8.54 13.65 -14.94
CA LEU A 142 7.58 14.33 -14.08
C LEU A 142 8.26 14.95 -12.87
N SER A 143 7.73 16.08 -12.42
CA SER A 143 8.15 16.71 -11.16
C SER A 143 7.14 16.41 -10.05
N GLY A 144 7.59 15.74 -8.97
CA GLY A 144 6.79 15.56 -7.76
C GLY A 144 7.68 15.48 -6.53
N ALA A 145 7.49 16.38 -5.57
CA ALA A 145 8.28 16.38 -4.34
C ALA A 145 7.88 15.21 -3.44
N ARG A 146 8.86 14.40 -3.04
CA ARG A 146 8.70 13.42 -1.97
C ARG A 146 8.91 14.09 -0.62
N VAL A 147 8.07 13.77 0.35
CA VAL A 147 8.23 14.16 1.74
C VAL A 147 9.17 13.17 2.44
N THR A 148 9.90 13.64 3.44
CA THR A 148 10.83 12.79 4.22
C THR A 148 10.18 12.12 5.42
N GLN A 149 8.98 12.57 5.79
CA GLN A 149 8.18 12.05 6.89
C GLN A 149 6.70 12.36 6.65
N ILE A 150 5.83 11.53 7.23
CA ILE A 150 4.39 11.76 7.25
C ILE A 150 3.83 11.46 8.65
N ALA A 151 2.88 12.28 9.07
CA ALA A 151 2.12 12.09 10.29
C ALA A 151 1.08 10.97 10.07
N VAL A 152 1.18 9.88 10.82
CA VAL A 152 0.23 8.76 10.73
C VAL A 152 -0.79 8.83 11.86
N SER A 153 -2.08 8.64 11.55
CA SER A 153 -3.13 8.53 12.57
C SER A 153 -2.86 7.37 13.51
N GLN A 154 -2.79 7.64 14.82
CA GLN A 154 -2.64 6.61 15.86
C GLN A 154 -3.74 5.55 15.78
N ALA A 155 -4.98 5.93 15.45
CA ALA A 155 -6.09 5.01 15.34
C ALA A 155 -5.89 4.01 14.19
N ASN A 156 -5.51 4.52 13.01
CA ASN A 156 -5.25 3.67 11.83
C ASN A 156 -4.01 2.80 12.06
N TRP A 157 -2.97 3.35 12.70
CA TRP A 157 -1.78 2.60 13.07
C TRP A 157 -2.10 1.42 13.98
N ASN A 158 -2.91 1.64 15.02
CA ASN A 158 -3.34 0.58 15.93
C ASN A 158 -4.10 -0.54 15.21
N VAL A 159 -4.93 -0.19 14.21
CA VAL A 159 -5.62 -1.19 13.38
C VAL A 159 -4.60 -2.04 12.61
N LEU A 160 -3.62 -1.42 11.96
CA LEU A 160 -2.58 -2.17 11.23
C LEU A 160 -1.79 -3.09 12.16
N VAL A 161 -1.37 -2.59 13.33
CA VAL A 161 -0.63 -3.41 14.32
C VAL A 161 -1.47 -4.60 14.79
N ALA A 162 -2.76 -4.39 15.09
CA ALA A 162 -3.65 -5.46 15.54
C ALA A 162 -3.87 -6.53 14.46
N LEU A 163 -4.01 -6.13 13.20
CA LEU A 163 -4.12 -7.05 12.07
C LEU A 163 -2.80 -7.79 11.83
N ALA A 164 -1.68 -7.08 11.84
CA ALA A 164 -0.35 -7.65 11.68
C ALA A 164 -0.03 -8.66 12.78
N ALA A 165 -0.56 -8.48 13.99
CA ALA A 165 -0.37 -9.43 15.08
C ALA A 165 -0.90 -10.84 14.79
N ARG A 166 -1.87 -10.97 13.88
CA ARG A 166 -2.56 -12.23 13.55
C ARG A 166 -1.68 -13.24 12.80
N ILE A 167 -0.56 -12.81 12.22
CA ILE A 167 0.35 -13.71 11.49
C ILE A 167 1.44 -14.29 12.40
N TYR A 168 1.57 -13.81 13.64
CA TYR A 168 2.56 -14.36 14.57
C TYR A 168 2.00 -15.61 15.26
N VAL A 169 2.83 -16.64 15.34
CA VAL A 169 2.55 -17.78 16.22
C VAL A 169 2.78 -17.32 17.66
N PRO A 170 1.86 -17.58 18.61
CA PRO A 170 2.08 -17.28 20.01
C PRO A 170 3.36 -17.94 20.50
N SER A 171 4.31 -17.17 21.04
CA SER A 171 5.41 -17.77 21.82
C SER A 171 4.82 -18.32 23.12
N SER A 172 4.46 -19.60 23.12
CA SER A 172 4.03 -20.26 24.34
C SER A 172 5.19 -20.24 25.34
N ALA A 173 4.92 -20.01 26.63
CA ALA A 173 5.91 -20.19 27.69
C ALA A 173 6.51 -21.61 27.70
N HIS A 174 5.79 -22.57 27.11
CA HIS A 174 6.23 -23.94 26.89
C HIS A 174 7.45 -24.01 25.95
N SER A 175 7.52 -23.26 24.85
CA SER A 175 8.72 -23.22 23.98
C SER A 175 9.99 -22.69 24.67
N ARG A 176 9.85 -21.91 25.75
CA ARG A 176 10.98 -21.47 26.59
C ARG A 176 11.44 -22.55 27.57
N ALA A 177 10.50 -23.31 28.16
CA ALA A 177 10.81 -24.41 29.06
C ALA A 177 11.35 -25.65 28.33
N SER A 178 10.94 -25.87 27.08
CA SER A 178 11.37 -27.01 26.23
C SER A 178 12.62 -26.71 25.38
N GLY A 179 13.29 -25.56 25.60
CA GLY A 179 14.42 -25.11 24.80
C GLY A 179 15.47 -26.21 24.61
N ALA A 180 15.78 -26.51 23.35
CA ALA A 180 16.77 -27.50 22.96
C ALA A 180 18.16 -27.08 23.49
N GLY A 181 18.65 -27.79 24.51
CA GLY A 181 19.96 -27.50 25.11
C GLY A 181 20.21 -28.10 26.50
N ALA A 182 19.21 -28.63 27.19
CA ALA A 182 19.39 -29.32 28.48
C ALA A 182 19.22 -30.84 28.34
N GLY A 183 19.86 -31.43 27.33
CA GLY A 183 20.05 -32.87 27.22
C GLY A 183 21.45 -33.21 27.72
N LEU A 184 21.51 -33.85 28.89
CA LEU A 184 22.71 -34.37 29.54
C LEU A 184 23.59 -35.11 28.51
N SER A 185 24.78 -34.58 28.18
CA SER A 185 25.83 -35.40 27.59
C SER A 185 26.43 -36.22 28.73
N ASP A 186 25.84 -37.40 28.93
CA ASP A 186 26.41 -38.49 29.70
C ASP A 186 27.62 -38.99 28.90
N ASN A 187 28.83 -38.72 29.39
CA ASN A 187 30.09 -39.22 28.84
C ASN A 187 30.69 -40.10 29.94
N ASP A 188 30.31 -41.38 29.93
CA ASP A 188 30.99 -42.48 30.62
C ASP A 188 31.88 -43.23 29.61
#